data_AF-A0A165UUZ8-F1
#
_entry.id   AF-A0A165UUZ8-F1
#
_cell.length_a   1.000
_cell.length_b   1.000
_cell.length_c   1.000
_cell.angle_alpha   90.00
_cell.angle_beta   90.00
_cell.angle_gamma   90.00
#
_symmetry.space_group_name_H-M   'P 1'
#
loop_
_entity.id
_entity.type
_entity.pdbx_description
1 polymer ?
#
loop_
_entity_poly.entity_id
_entity_poly.type
_entity_poly.pdbx_seq_one_letter_code
_entity_poly.pdbx_strand_id
1 'polypeptide(L)'
;MKTIASLSLGTLMIAAAGMAHAEGLERINPSTIVDTSPWGFTQVVVAPSNAKTVYISGQFSGDIDGNVLGKTVGKQAEIAFSNLRKAIAASGGKPEHVVKIQVLVAGHGEDKLHAISD
;
A
#
# COMPACT_ATOMS: atom_id res chain seq x y z
N MET A 1 20.62 -16.03 -59.31
CA MET A 1 21.29 -15.66 -58.05
C MET A 1 20.25 -15.67 -56.93
N LYS A 2 20.25 -16.72 -56.10
CA LYS A 2 19.38 -16.86 -54.94
C LYS A 2 20.18 -16.40 -53.72
N THR A 3 19.77 -15.32 -53.07
CA THR A 3 20.43 -14.84 -51.84
C THR A 3 20.08 -15.81 -50.71
N ILE A 4 21.12 -16.45 -50.16
CA ILE A 4 21.03 -17.40 -49.06
C ILE A 4 20.80 -16.59 -47.78
N ALA A 5 19.67 -16.85 -47.12
CA ALA A 5 19.43 -16.42 -45.75
C ALA A 5 20.40 -17.16 -44.83
N SER A 6 21.29 -16.44 -44.14
CA SER A 6 22.14 -16.99 -43.09
C SER A 6 21.45 -16.90 -41.73
N LEU A 7 21.42 -18.04 -41.06
CA LEU A 7 20.72 -18.36 -39.83
C LEU A 7 21.52 -17.90 -38.60
N SER A 8 20.79 -17.27 -37.67
CA SER A 8 20.98 -17.13 -36.21
C SER A 8 22.34 -17.44 -35.55
N LEU A 9 22.82 -16.47 -34.76
CA LEU A 9 23.50 -16.76 -33.49
C LEU A 9 22.64 -16.17 -32.37
N GLY A 10 21.79 -17.02 -31.79
CA GLY A 10 20.95 -16.67 -30.66
C GLY A 10 21.80 -16.58 -29.40
N THR A 11 21.93 -15.38 -28.84
CA THR A 11 22.33 -15.20 -27.44
C THR A 11 21.05 -15.03 -26.63
N LEU A 12 20.47 -16.15 -26.20
CA LEU A 12 19.46 -16.13 -25.15
C LEU A 12 20.18 -15.98 -23.81
N MET A 13 20.37 -14.73 -23.37
CA MET A 13 20.67 -14.43 -21.97
C MET A 13 19.40 -14.73 -21.15
N ILE A 14 19.23 -15.97 -20.70
CA ILE A 14 18.39 -16.23 -19.53
C ILE A 14 19.22 -15.80 -18.32
N ALA A 15 19.07 -14.54 -17.92
CA ALA A 15 19.43 -14.13 -16.58
C ALA A 15 18.49 -14.86 -15.61
N ALA A 16 19.02 -15.90 -14.96
CA ALA A 16 18.30 -16.70 -13.99
C ALA A 16 17.94 -15.87 -12.74
N ALA A 17 16.76 -16.17 -12.22
CA ALA A 17 16.42 -16.16 -10.79
C ALA A 17 16.53 -14.81 -10.06
N GLY A 18 15.56 -13.93 -10.30
CA GLY A 18 15.33 -12.75 -9.46
C GLY A 18 13.88 -12.28 -9.36
N MET A 19 12.93 -13.02 -9.94
CA MET A 19 11.50 -12.75 -9.80
C MET A 19 10.81 -14.06 -9.46
N ALA A 20 10.94 -14.51 -8.22
CA ALA A 20 9.84 -15.26 -7.64
C ALA A 20 8.66 -14.28 -7.65
N HIS A 21 7.86 -14.33 -8.71
CA HIS A 21 6.56 -13.70 -8.71
C HIS A 21 5.89 -14.16 -7.43
N ALA A 22 5.44 -13.20 -6.63
CA ALA A 22 4.60 -13.48 -5.49
C ALA A 22 3.23 -13.95 -6.03
N GLU A 23 3.20 -15.19 -6.53
CA GLU A 23 2.02 -15.81 -7.11
C GLU A 23 0.90 -15.75 -6.06
N GLY A 24 -0.21 -15.11 -6.42
CA GLY A 24 -1.38 -14.96 -5.56
C GLY A 24 -1.44 -13.71 -4.69
N LEU A 25 -0.49 -12.77 -4.75
CA LEU A 25 -0.69 -11.44 -4.12
C LEU A 25 -1.71 -10.61 -4.91
N GLU A 26 -2.72 -10.10 -4.23
CA GLU A 26 -3.60 -9.06 -4.77
C GLU A 26 -3.08 -7.69 -4.34
N ARG A 27 -2.96 -6.76 -5.29
CA ARG A 27 -2.48 -5.38 -5.05
C ARG A 27 -3.61 -4.42 -5.34
N ILE A 28 -3.96 -3.59 -4.37
CA ILE A 28 -5.10 -2.68 -4.44
C ILE A 28 -4.64 -1.27 -4.09
N ASN A 29 -4.83 -0.34 -5.02
CA ASN A 29 -4.77 1.10 -4.80
C ASN A 29 -6.20 1.65 -4.90
N PRO A 30 -6.90 1.87 -3.77
CA PRO A 30 -8.30 2.28 -3.80
C PRO A 30 -8.44 3.70 -4.33
N SER A 31 -9.38 3.95 -5.25
CA SER A 31 -9.65 5.29 -5.81
C SER A 31 -10.24 6.28 -4.80
N THR A 32 -10.53 5.84 -3.57
CA THR A 32 -11.10 6.64 -2.48
C THR A 32 -10.05 7.32 -1.59
N ILE A 33 -8.78 7.00 -1.80
CA ILE A 33 -7.59 7.57 -1.14
C ILE A 33 -6.52 7.86 -2.19
N VAL A 34 -5.49 8.64 -1.83
CA VAL A 34 -4.42 9.04 -2.76
C VAL A 34 -3.80 7.84 -3.49
N ASP A 35 -3.60 7.99 -4.81
CA ASP A 35 -2.86 7.02 -5.62
C ASP A 35 -1.37 7.09 -5.29
N THR A 36 -0.84 6.00 -4.76
CA THR A 36 0.57 5.87 -4.35
C THR A 36 1.42 5.21 -5.42
N SER A 37 0.85 4.86 -6.58
CA SER A 37 1.61 4.31 -7.71
C SER A 37 2.79 5.21 -8.10
N PRO A 38 2.66 6.55 -8.17
CA PRO A 38 3.79 7.44 -8.42
C PRO A 38 4.85 7.45 -7.32
N TRP A 39 4.51 7.03 -6.09
CA TRP A 39 5.43 6.97 -4.95
C TRP A 39 6.12 5.62 -4.79
N GLY A 40 5.84 4.66 -5.68
CA GLY A 40 6.54 3.38 -5.75
C GLY A 40 6.05 2.31 -4.75
N PHE A 41 4.84 2.46 -4.18
CA PHE A 41 4.27 1.43 -3.30
C PHE A 41 2.76 1.24 -3.50
N THR A 42 2.25 0.09 -3.04
CA THR A 42 0.81 -0.24 -3.05
C THR A 42 0.19 0.06 -1.69
N GLN A 43 -1.01 0.65 -1.66
CA GLN A 43 -1.74 0.96 -0.43
C GLN A 43 -2.17 -0.31 0.34
N VAL A 44 -2.66 -1.32 -0.38
CA VAL A 44 -3.19 -2.55 0.20
C VAL A 44 -2.66 -3.76 -0.57
N VAL A 45 -2.12 -4.73 0.16
CA VAL A 45 -1.68 -6.02 -0.39
C VAL A 45 -2.35 -7.15 0.36
N VAL A 46 -3.07 -8.00 -0.35
CA VAL A 46 -3.65 -9.23 0.19
C VAL A 46 -2.67 -10.38 -0.05
N ALA A 47 -2.19 -10.98 1.03
CA ALA A 47 -1.34 -12.17 0.96
C ALA A 47 -2.19 -13.45 0.90
N PRO A 48 -1.87 -14.40 -0.01
CA PRO A 48 -2.53 -15.68 -0.08
C PRO A 48 -2.09 -16.53 1.12
N SER A 49 -3.06 -16.96 1.91
CA SER A 49 -2.83 -17.87 3.04
C SER A 49 -4.14 -18.54 3.43
N ASN A 50 -4.05 -19.66 4.15
CA ASN A 50 -5.22 -20.39 4.68
C ASN A 50 -6.17 -19.49 5.50
N ALA A 51 -5.63 -18.40 6.08
CA ALA A 51 -6.40 -17.26 6.57
C ALA A 51 -5.89 -15.99 5.90
N LYS A 52 -6.73 -15.29 5.13
CA LYS A 52 -6.37 -14.07 4.38
C LYS A 52 -5.73 -13.03 5.29
N THR A 53 -4.48 -12.65 5.01
CA THR A 53 -3.79 -11.55 5.71
C THR A 53 -3.71 -10.34 4.79
N VAL A 54 -4.08 -9.17 5.30
CA VAL A 54 -4.06 -7.92 4.55
C VAL A 54 -3.03 -6.98 5.17
N TYR A 55 -2.06 -6.56 4.36
CA TYR A 55 -1.09 -5.54 4.72
C TYR A 55 -1.55 -4.20 4.15
N ILE A 56 -1.70 -3.21 5.03
CA ILE A 56 -2.10 -1.85 4.66
C ILE A 56 -0.93 -0.92 4.97
N SER A 57 -0.53 -0.14 3.96
CA SER A 57 0.49 0.90 4.09
C SER A 57 0.07 1.96 5.10
N GLY A 58 1.04 2.66 5.68
CA GLY A 58 0.77 3.73 6.65
C GLY A 58 -0.19 4.78 6.08
N GLN A 59 -1.26 5.07 6.82
CA GLN A 59 -2.23 6.09 6.44
C GLN A 59 -1.89 7.40 7.14
N PHE A 60 -1.96 8.50 6.39
CA PHE A 60 -1.75 9.85 6.89
C PHE A 60 -2.97 10.72 6.56
N SER A 61 -2.95 11.98 6.99
CA SER A 61 -4.05 12.92 6.77
C SER A 61 -4.13 13.47 5.35
N GLY A 62 -3.84 12.65 4.34
CA GLY A 62 -3.89 13.00 2.93
C GLY A 62 -5.31 13.11 2.38
N ASP A 63 -5.55 14.08 1.50
CA ASP A 63 -6.68 14.06 0.57
C ASP A 63 -6.40 13.15 -0.64
N ILE A 64 -7.29 13.19 -1.64
CA ILE A 64 -7.16 12.38 -2.86
C ILE A 64 -5.96 12.78 -3.73
N ASP A 65 -5.53 14.03 -3.62
CA ASP A 65 -4.41 14.61 -4.38
C ASP A 65 -3.08 14.48 -3.60
N GLY A 66 -3.12 13.94 -2.38
CA GLY A 66 -1.96 13.75 -1.52
C GLY A 66 -1.60 14.95 -0.63
N ASN A 67 -2.44 16.00 -0.59
CA ASN A 67 -2.20 17.14 0.29
C ASN A 67 -2.49 16.75 1.75
N VAL A 68 -1.62 17.17 2.65
CA VAL A 68 -1.78 16.96 4.09
C VAL A 68 -2.84 17.93 4.63
N LEU A 69 -3.91 17.38 5.19
CA LEU A 69 -5.01 18.11 5.81
C LEU A 69 -4.90 18.12 7.34
N GLY A 70 -5.52 19.12 7.97
CA GLY A 70 -5.64 19.23 9.42
C GLY A 70 -4.45 19.94 10.09
N LYS A 71 -4.76 20.91 10.97
CA LYS A 71 -3.74 21.69 11.71
C LYS A 71 -3.38 21.10 13.08
N THR A 72 -4.21 20.21 13.60
CA THR A 72 -4.03 19.57 14.91
C THR A 72 -3.77 18.08 14.72
N VAL A 73 -3.05 17.46 15.67
CA VAL A 73 -2.79 16.02 15.66
C VAL A 73 -4.10 15.23 15.66
N GLY A 74 -5.09 15.63 16.47
CA GLY A 74 -6.40 14.98 16.47
C GLY A 74 -7.10 15.05 15.11
N LYS A 75 -7.06 16.20 14.42
CA LYS A 75 -7.67 16.29 13.08
C LYS A 75 -6.93 15.45 12.05
N GLN A 76 -5.60 15.39 12.14
CA GLN A 76 -4.80 14.53 11.29
C GLN A 76 -5.10 13.05 11.54
N ALA A 77 -5.22 12.65 12.80
CA ALA A 77 -5.59 11.29 13.20
C ALA A 77 -6.97 10.91 12.66
N GLU A 78 -8.01 11.73 12.85
CA GLU A 78 -9.35 11.48 12.28
C GLU A 78 -9.30 11.16 10.79
N ILE A 79 -8.56 11.96 10.02
CA ILE A 79 -8.46 11.80 8.57
C ILE A 79 -7.66 10.55 8.22
N ALA A 80 -6.54 10.30 8.91
CA ALA A 80 -5.74 9.09 8.73
C ALA A 80 -6.55 7.81 9.04
N PHE A 81 -7.34 7.78 10.11
CA PHE A 81 -8.23 6.67 10.45
C PHE A 81 -9.40 6.54 9.45
N SER A 82 -9.88 7.64 8.90
CA SER A 82 -10.86 7.61 7.81
C SER A 82 -10.28 6.95 6.56
N ASN A 83 -9.04 7.30 6.19
CA ASN A 83 -8.32 6.68 5.08
C ASN A 83 -8.01 5.20 5.35
N LEU A 84 -7.66 4.84 6.58
CA LEU A 84 -7.50 3.45 7.01
C LEU A 84 -8.79 2.63 6.84
N ARG A 85 -9.95 3.18 7.23
CA ARG A 85 -11.25 2.52 7.00
C ARG A 85 -11.51 2.26 5.52
N LYS A 86 -11.19 3.22 4.65
CA LYS A 86 -11.32 3.04 3.18
C LYS A 86 -10.39 1.97 2.64
N ALA A 87 -9.14 1.94 3.09
CA ALA A 87 -8.17 0.90 2.72
C ALA A 87 -8.60 -0.50 3.19
N ILE A 88 -9.11 -0.62 4.43
CA ILE A 88 -9.69 -1.87 4.96
C ILE A 88 -10.85 -2.33 4.08
N ALA A 89 -11.80 -1.43 3.79
CA ALA A 89 -12.97 -1.74 2.97
C ALA A 89 -12.59 -2.19 1.55
N ALA A 90 -11.57 -1.58 0.96
CA ALA A 90 -11.08 -1.96 -0.37
C ALA A 90 -10.54 -3.40 -0.44
N SER A 91 -10.05 -3.95 0.68
CA SER A 91 -9.65 -5.36 0.77
C SER A 91 -10.83 -6.34 0.99
N GLY A 92 -12.05 -5.82 1.15
CA GLY A 92 -13.23 -6.55 1.62
C GLY A 92 -13.27 -6.77 3.14
N GLY A 93 -12.38 -6.09 3.88
CA GLY A 93 -12.29 -6.19 5.33
C GLY A 93 -13.26 -5.27 6.07
N LYS A 94 -13.29 -5.41 7.40
CA LYS A 94 -14.06 -4.59 8.34
C LYS A 94 -13.17 -4.21 9.54
N PRO A 95 -13.48 -3.14 10.29
CA PRO A 95 -12.70 -2.77 11.47
C PRO A 95 -12.54 -3.91 12.49
N GLU A 96 -13.55 -4.75 12.68
CA GLU A 96 -13.50 -5.93 13.58
C GLU A 96 -12.49 -7.01 13.15
N HIS A 97 -11.98 -6.97 11.92
CA HIS A 97 -10.93 -7.89 11.44
C HIS A 97 -9.51 -7.39 11.75
N VAL A 98 -9.36 -6.16 12.29
CA VAL A 98 -8.05 -5.57 12.55
C VAL A 98 -7.45 -6.20 13.80
N VAL A 99 -6.30 -6.86 13.63
CA VAL A 99 -5.57 -7.51 14.74
C VAL A 99 -4.50 -6.62 15.38
N LYS A 100 -4.01 -5.60 14.66
CA LYS A 100 -2.97 -4.69 15.13
C LYS A 100 -3.04 -3.35 14.38
N ILE A 101 -2.82 -2.26 15.11
CA ILE A 101 -2.59 -0.92 14.57
C ILE A 101 -1.28 -0.40 15.14
N GLN A 102 -0.46 0.23 14.29
CA GLN A 102 0.70 1.00 14.72
C GLN A 102 0.45 2.47 14.41
N VAL A 103 0.52 3.31 15.43
CA VAL A 103 0.34 4.76 15.32
C VAL A 103 1.69 5.42 15.55
N LEU A 104 2.12 6.27 14.60
CA LEU A 104 3.39 7.00 14.67
C LEU A 104 3.07 8.50 14.72
N VAL A 105 3.50 9.17 15.79
CA VAL A 105 3.24 10.60 16.01
C VAL A 105 4.54 11.37 15.94
N ALA A 106 4.63 12.33 15.03
CA ALA A 106 5.81 13.19 14.89
C ALA A 106 5.94 14.16 16.07
N GLY A 107 7.14 14.25 16.64
CA GLY A 107 7.45 15.12 17.77
C GLY A 107 6.53 14.86 18.97
N HIS A 108 6.39 13.59 19.36
CA HIS A 108 5.50 13.19 20.44
C HIS A 108 5.87 13.83 21.79
N GLY A 109 4.85 14.18 22.58
CA GLY A 109 4.92 14.77 23.91
C GLY A 109 3.59 14.57 24.65
N GLU A 110 3.54 14.89 25.94
CA GLU A 110 2.34 14.79 26.81
C GLU A 110 1.10 15.41 26.16
N ASP A 111 1.26 16.56 25.48
CA ASP A 111 0.20 17.29 24.77
C ASP A 111 -0.47 16.49 23.64
N LYS A 112 0.18 15.44 23.14
CA LYS A 112 -0.29 14.58 22.05
C LYS A 112 -0.67 13.18 22.51
N LEU A 113 -0.47 12.85 23.79
CA LEU A 113 -0.74 11.52 24.36
C LEU A 113 -2.21 11.13 24.20
N HIS A 114 -3.12 12.09 24.38
CA HIS A 114 -4.56 11.89 24.33
C HIS A 114 -5.19 12.19 22.97
N ALA A 115 -4.42 12.72 22.02
CA ALA A 115 -4.96 13.19 20.74
C ALA A 115 -5.50 12.06 19.83
N ILE A 116 -5.30 10.80 20.22
CA ILE A 116 -5.60 9.60 19.43
C ILE A 116 -6.37 8.55 20.27
N SER A 117 -6.81 8.93 21.47
CA SER A 117 -7.43 8.02 22.45
C SER A 117 -8.95 8.00 22.43
N ASP A 118 -9.59 8.93 21.70
CA ASP A 118 -11.03 9.06 21.55
C ASP A 118 -11.52 8.49 20.21
#